data_AF-A0A7W1VUR8-F1
#
_entry.id   AF-A0A7W1VUR8-F1
#
_cell.length_a   1.000
_cell.length_b   1.000
_cell.length_c   1.000
_cell.angle_alpha   90.00
_cell.angle_beta   90.00
_cell.angle_gamma   90.00
#
_symmetry.space_group_name_H-M   'P 1'
#
loop_
_entity.id
_entity.type
_entity.pdbx_description
1 polymer ?
#
loop_
_entity_poly.entity_id
_entity_poly.type
_entity_poly.pdbx_seq_one_letter_code
_entity_poly.pdbx_strand_id
1 'polypeptide(L)'
;MKSFIVFLLSCASVVGMDSSSIHVVSTARTNAESASITTKDFYTRDGQTNLVRHTKTKAGVVQIRIHRFYHAGTLVGDHVAMPDSSGFTTEAGTQYSTSLECDASRHPKSVVIGTKDGVILDAFSYTNGVFSPVESALLTKANATGSAVQGAMEELSERSKKK
;
A
#
# COMPACT_ATOMS: atom_id res chain seq x y z
N MET A 1 -18.77 -35.31 -15.55
CA MET A 1 -18.20 -34.11 -16.20
C MET A 1 -18.12 -33.01 -15.16
N LYS A 2 -16.94 -32.47 -14.88
CA LYS A 2 -16.73 -31.40 -13.88
C LYS A 2 -16.82 -30.06 -14.59
N SER A 3 -17.88 -29.28 -14.34
CA SER A 3 -18.07 -27.96 -14.92
C SER A 3 -17.34 -26.92 -14.07
N PHE A 4 -16.19 -26.44 -14.53
CA PHE A 4 -15.52 -25.27 -13.94
C PHE A 4 -16.16 -24.01 -14.50
N ILE A 5 -17.08 -23.40 -13.76
CA ILE A 5 -17.64 -22.10 -14.14
C ILE A 5 -16.70 -21.00 -13.62
N VAL A 6 -15.95 -20.38 -14.55
CA VAL A 6 -15.08 -19.23 -14.26
C VAL A 6 -15.86 -17.96 -14.61
N PHE A 7 -16.40 -17.26 -13.62
CA PHE A 7 -16.96 -15.92 -13.80
C PHE A 7 -15.86 -14.87 -13.63
N LEU A 8 -15.36 -14.33 -14.73
CA LEU A 8 -14.51 -13.13 -14.74
C LEU A 8 -15.42 -11.89 -14.77
N LEU A 9 -15.80 -11.37 -13.61
CA LEU A 9 -16.37 -10.02 -13.54
C LEU A 9 -15.22 -9.00 -13.54
N SER A 10 -14.90 -8.45 -14.71
CA SER A 10 -13.99 -7.29 -14.83
C SER A 10 -14.81 -6.00 -14.70
N CYS A 11 -14.88 -5.42 -13.51
CA CYS A 11 -15.39 -4.07 -13.34
C CYS A 11 -14.26 -3.09 -13.66
N ALA A 12 -14.16 -2.62 -14.90
CA ALA A 12 -13.29 -1.50 -15.25
C ALA A 12 -14.07 -0.20 -15.02
N SER A 13 -14.01 0.38 -13.82
CA SER A 13 -14.49 1.74 -13.59
C SER A 13 -13.41 2.71 -14.08
N VAL A 14 -13.45 3.07 -15.36
CA VAL A 14 -12.65 4.16 -15.93
C VAL A 14 -13.33 5.46 -15.55
N VAL A 15 -12.89 6.08 -14.46
CA VAL A 15 -13.24 7.47 -14.13
C VAL A 15 -12.00 8.30 -14.41
N GLY A 16 -12.13 9.24 -15.36
CA GLY A 16 -11.29 10.45 -15.52
C GLY A 16 -9.79 10.25 -15.66
N MET A 17 -9.25 10.61 -16.82
CA MET A 17 -7.81 10.75 -17.06
C MET A 17 -7.26 11.99 -16.33
N ASP A 18 -7.14 11.90 -15.00
CA ASP A 18 -6.27 12.75 -14.20
C ASP A 18 -5.05 11.89 -13.82
N SER A 19 -3.86 12.28 -14.26
CA SER A 19 -2.62 11.52 -14.04
C SER A 19 -2.33 11.29 -12.55
N SER A 20 -2.84 12.16 -11.68
CA SER A 20 -2.73 12.07 -10.22
C SER A 20 -3.68 11.07 -9.55
N SER A 21 -4.61 10.45 -10.30
CA SER A 21 -5.64 9.57 -9.75
C SER A 21 -5.18 8.12 -9.57
N ILE A 22 -5.75 7.44 -8.58
CA ILE A 22 -5.52 6.00 -8.36
C ILE A 22 -6.54 5.22 -9.17
N HIS A 23 -6.07 4.40 -10.10
CA HIS A 23 -6.92 3.44 -10.82
C HIS A 23 -6.84 2.07 -10.16
N VAL A 24 -7.97 1.36 -10.12
CA VAL A 24 -8.06 0.03 -9.53
C VAL A 24 -8.63 -0.95 -10.54
N VAL A 25 -7.90 -2.04 -10.79
CA VAL A 25 -8.38 -3.17 -11.58
C VAL A 25 -8.51 -4.37 -10.67
N SER A 26 -9.73 -4.90 -10.56
CA SER A 26 -10.05 -6.04 -9.73
C SER A 26 -10.35 -7.28 -10.56
N THR A 27 -9.81 -8.41 -10.13
CA THR A 27 -10.14 -9.73 -10.64
C THR A 27 -10.64 -10.59 -9.49
N ALA A 28 -11.67 -11.40 -9.74
CA ALA A 28 -12.22 -12.31 -8.76
C ALA A 28 -12.34 -13.71 -9.35
N ARG A 29 -12.02 -14.72 -8.53
CA ARG A 29 -12.24 -16.13 -8.83
C ARG A 29 -13.03 -16.75 -7.69
N THR A 30 -14.17 -17.35 -8.02
CA THR A 30 -15.04 -18.03 -7.06
C THR A 30 -14.93 -19.54 -7.23
N ASN A 31 -15.10 -20.27 -6.13
CA ASN A 31 -15.29 -21.72 -6.13
C ASN A 31 -16.46 -22.04 -5.20
N ALA A 32 -17.56 -22.51 -5.78
CA ALA A 32 -18.78 -22.83 -5.06
C ALA A 32 -18.63 -24.08 -4.18
N GLU A 33 -17.91 -25.10 -4.63
CA GLU A 33 -17.70 -26.35 -3.88
C GLU A 33 -16.97 -26.11 -2.56
N SER A 34 -15.98 -25.20 -2.57
CA SER A 34 -15.21 -24.84 -1.37
C SER A 34 -15.71 -23.57 -0.67
N ALA A 35 -16.81 -22.97 -1.16
CA ALA A 35 -17.33 -21.67 -0.71
C ALA A 35 -16.23 -20.60 -0.56
N SER A 36 -15.30 -20.54 -1.52
CA SER A 36 -14.12 -19.66 -1.45
C SER A 36 -14.08 -18.64 -2.56
N ILE A 37 -13.62 -17.42 -2.24
CA ILE A 37 -13.42 -16.34 -3.20
C ILE A 37 -11.97 -15.89 -3.10
N THR A 38 -11.33 -15.73 -4.24
CA THR A 38 -9.98 -15.14 -4.34
C THR A 38 -10.10 -13.87 -5.16
N THR A 39 -9.70 -12.74 -4.60
CA THR A 39 -9.63 -11.46 -5.32
C THR A 39 -8.19 -11.01 -5.47
N LYS A 40 -7.88 -10.40 -6.60
CA LYS A 40 -6.62 -9.71 -6.84
C LYS A 40 -6.91 -8.34 -7.42
N ASP A 41 -6.46 -7.31 -6.71
CA ASP A 41 -6.67 -5.91 -7.02
C ASP A 41 -5.33 -5.25 -7.32
N PHE A 42 -5.27 -4.51 -8.42
CA PHE A 42 -4.09 -3.76 -8.86
C PHE A 42 -4.42 -2.29 -8.77
N TYR A 43 -3.65 -1.58 -7.95
CA TYR A 43 -3.74 -0.14 -7.78
C TYR A 43 -2.59 0.51 -8.56
N THR A 44 -2.93 1.41 -9.47
CA THR A 44 -1.97 2.11 -10.30
C THR A 44 -2.12 3.62 -10.22
N ARG A 45 -1.01 4.33 -10.15
CA ARG A 45 -0.89 5.79 -10.27
C ARG A 45 0.08 6.10 -11.40
N ASP A 46 -0.22 7.08 -12.24
CA ASP A 46 0.66 7.48 -13.35
C ASP A 46 1.08 6.29 -14.24
N GLY A 47 0.19 5.31 -14.43
CA GLY A 47 0.46 4.09 -15.21
C GLY A 47 1.39 3.07 -14.55
N GLN A 48 1.87 3.33 -13.34
CA GLN A 48 2.73 2.44 -12.56
C GLN A 48 1.93 1.73 -11.47
N THR A 49 2.26 0.47 -11.17
CA THR A 49 1.65 -0.23 -10.03
C THR A 49 2.27 0.27 -8.73
N ASN A 50 1.43 0.67 -7.77
CA ASN A 50 1.87 1.07 -6.42
C ASN A 50 1.48 0.01 -5.38
N LEU A 51 0.36 -0.68 -5.58
CA LEU A 51 -0.12 -1.68 -4.65
C LEU A 51 -0.80 -2.83 -5.40
N VAL A 52 -0.47 -4.05 -5.00
CA VAL A 52 -1.23 -5.24 -5.39
C VAL A 52 -1.79 -5.87 -4.12
N ARG A 53 -3.11 -6.04 -4.07
CA ARG A 53 -3.80 -6.73 -2.98
C ARG A 53 -4.29 -8.09 -3.46
N HIS A 54 -3.99 -9.14 -2.71
CA HIS A 54 -4.53 -10.46 -2.91
C HIS A 54 -5.31 -10.86 -1.65
N THR A 55 -6.60 -11.12 -1.78
CA THR A 55 -7.43 -11.59 -0.66
C THR A 55 -8.02 -12.95 -0.99
N LYS A 56 -7.94 -13.89 -0.04
CA LYS A 56 -8.69 -15.15 -0.10
C LYS A 56 -9.68 -15.20 1.05
N THR A 57 -10.93 -15.49 0.74
CA THR A 57 -11.99 -15.73 1.71
C THR A 57 -12.53 -17.15 1.56
N LYS A 58 -13.05 -17.69 2.66
CA LYS A 58 -13.74 -18.98 2.71
C LYS A 58 -14.93 -18.85 3.66
N ALA A 59 -16.12 -19.23 3.20
CA ALA A 59 -17.37 -19.11 3.96
C ALA A 59 -17.56 -17.71 4.59
N GLY A 60 -17.25 -16.66 3.84
CA GLY A 60 -17.35 -15.27 4.30
C GLY A 60 -16.19 -14.76 5.17
N VAL A 61 -15.27 -15.62 5.61
CA VAL A 61 -14.15 -15.24 6.49
C VAL A 61 -12.87 -15.06 5.68
N VAL A 62 -12.16 -13.95 5.89
CA VAL A 62 -10.83 -13.71 5.31
C VAL A 62 -9.84 -14.72 5.86
N GLN A 63 -9.22 -15.51 4.98
CA GLN A 63 -8.24 -16.53 5.33
C GLN A 63 -6.82 -15.98 5.23
N ILE A 64 -6.57 -15.14 4.21
CA ILE A 64 -5.30 -14.47 4.02
C ILE A 64 -5.52 -13.20 3.20
N ARG A 65 -4.76 -12.16 3.53
CA ARG A 65 -4.66 -10.93 2.77
C ARG A 65 -3.20 -10.52 2.62
N ILE A 66 -2.74 -10.43 1.39
CA ILE A 66 -1.37 -10.03 1.05
C ILE A 66 -1.45 -8.68 0.34
N HIS A 67 -0.75 -7.68 0.87
CA HIS A 67 -0.54 -6.39 0.22
C HIS A 67 0.92 -6.32 -0.20
N ARG A 68 1.18 -6.13 -1.49
CA ARG A 68 2.53 -5.95 -2.03
C ARG A 68 2.68 -4.50 -2.47
N PHE A 69 3.64 -3.81 -1.90
CA PHE A 69 3.89 -2.40 -2.11
C PHE A 69 4.97 -2.21 -3.15
N TYR A 70 4.71 -1.35 -4.12
CA TYR A 70 5.60 -1.06 -5.23
C TYR A 70 5.84 0.44 -5.32
N HIS A 71 7.03 0.81 -5.78
CA HIS A 71 7.32 2.16 -6.23
C HIS A 71 8.13 2.08 -7.52
N ALA A 72 7.76 2.87 -8.53
CA ALA A 72 8.37 2.86 -9.86
C ALA A 72 8.53 1.45 -10.45
N GLY A 73 7.52 0.59 -10.27
CA GLY A 73 7.51 -0.79 -10.75
C GLY A 73 8.36 -1.78 -9.93
N THR A 74 9.08 -1.32 -8.91
CA THR A 74 9.91 -2.17 -8.03
C THR A 74 9.13 -2.57 -6.79
N LEU A 75 9.11 -3.86 -6.45
CA LEU A 75 8.56 -4.34 -5.17
C LEU A 75 9.47 -3.86 -4.05
N VAL A 76 8.90 -3.21 -3.03
CA VAL A 76 9.68 -2.70 -1.88
C VAL A 76 9.35 -3.40 -0.57
N GLY A 77 8.21 -4.08 -0.50
CA GLY A 77 7.84 -4.89 0.64
C GLY A 77 6.43 -5.44 0.53
N ASP A 78 6.05 -6.24 1.52
CA ASP A 78 4.72 -6.81 1.62
C ASP A 78 4.22 -6.92 3.06
N HIS A 79 2.91 -6.78 3.22
CA HIS A 79 2.19 -7.03 4.45
C HIS A 79 1.26 -8.23 4.26
N VAL A 80 1.49 -9.28 5.03
CA VAL A 80 0.67 -10.49 5.05
C VAL A 80 -0.15 -10.51 6.33
N ALA A 81 -1.46 -10.67 6.21
CA ALA A 81 -2.38 -10.84 7.33
C ALA A 81 -3.15 -12.15 7.19
N MET A 82 -3.21 -12.90 8.29
CA MET A 82 -4.00 -14.10 8.53
C MET A 82 -4.91 -13.85 9.75
N PRO A 83 -5.87 -14.74 10.08
CA PRO A 83 -6.84 -14.47 11.14
C PRO A 83 -6.24 -14.19 12.52
N ASP A 84 -5.07 -14.75 12.81
CA ASP A 84 -4.43 -14.72 14.13
C ASP A 84 -3.07 -14.00 14.14
N SER A 85 -2.59 -13.57 12.97
CA SER A 85 -1.21 -13.10 12.82
C SER A 85 -1.05 -12.19 11.60
N SER A 86 -0.06 -11.32 11.67
CA SER A 86 0.38 -10.54 10.52
C SER A 86 1.89 -10.34 10.55
N GLY A 87 2.45 -10.08 9.38
CA GLY A 87 3.88 -9.84 9.18
C GLY A 87 4.10 -8.78 8.12
N PHE A 88 5.23 -8.08 8.25
CA PHE A 88 5.69 -7.09 7.29
C PHE A 88 7.13 -7.42 6.92
N THR A 89 7.39 -7.56 5.62
CA THR A 89 8.72 -7.83 5.09
C THR A 89 9.10 -6.73 4.12
N THR A 90 10.35 -6.30 4.16
CA THR A 90 10.91 -5.36 3.20
C THR A 90 11.82 -6.09 2.21
N GLU A 91 11.83 -5.63 0.97
CA GLU A 91 12.72 -6.17 -0.05
C GLU A 91 14.14 -5.63 0.14
N ALA A 92 15.11 -6.55 0.23
CA ALA A 92 16.51 -6.21 0.38
C ALA A 92 17.09 -5.62 -0.91
N GLY A 93 18.03 -4.69 -0.79
CA GLY A 93 18.75 -4.12 -1.93
C GLY A 93 17.96 -3.08 -2.73
N THR A 94 16.77 -2.69 -2.29
CA THR A 94 16.05 -1.57 -2.90
C THR A 94 16.69 -0.23 -2.52
N GLN A 95 16.57 0.77 -3.41
CA GLN A 95 17.06 2.13 -3.15
C GLN A 95 16.12 2.93 -2.22
N TYR A 96 14.94 2.38 -1.94
CA TYR A 96 13.89 3.00 -1.17
C TYR A 96 13.90 2.50 0.27
N SER A 97 13.48 3.36 1.19
CA SER A 97 13.09 2.96 2.54
C SER A 97 11.61 2.60 2.56
N THR A 98 11.23 1.60 3.35
CA THR A 98 9.82 1.28 3.57
C THR A 98 9.57 1.05 5.05
N SER A 99 8.57 1.74 5.58
CA SER A 99 8.25 1.74 7.00
C SER A 99 6.79 1.42 7.21
N LEU A 100 6.51 0.49 8.12
CA LEU A 100 5.17 0.21 8.64
C LEU A 100 4.98 0.98 9.94
N GLU A 101 3.97 1.84 9.98
CA GLU A 101 3.49 2.47 11.20
C GLU A 101 2.39 1.61 11.82
N CYS A 102 2.47 1.38 13.13
CA CYS A 102 1.41 0.76 13.91
C CYS A 102 0.90 1.72 15.00
N ASP A 103 -0.35 1.51 15.43
CA ASP A 103 -0.89 2.15 16.63
C ASP A 103 -0.30 1.55 17.92
N ALA A 104 -0.72 2.09 19.07
CA ALA A 104 -0.28 1.62 20.38
C ALA A 104 -0.61 0.14 20.66
N SER A 105 -1.65 -0.39 20.01
CA SER A 105 -2.07 -1.78 20.08
C SER A 105 -1.36 -2.67 19.05
N ARG A 106 -0.38 -2.14 18.32
CA ARG A 106 0.35 -2.77 17.23
C ARG A 106 -0.51 -3.11 16.01
N HIS A 107 -1.66 -2.46 15.85
CA HIS A 107 -2.41 -2.57 14.60
C HIS A 107 -1.80 -1.67 13.53
N PRO A 108 -1.67 -2.15 12.29
CA PRO A 108 -1.20 -1.31 11.19
C PRO A 108 -2.01 -0.02 11.07
N LYS A 109 -1.33 1.09 10.81
CA LYS A 109 -1.94 2.40 10.53
C LYS A 109 -1.61 2.89 9.13
N SER A 110 -0.34 2.80 8.75
CA SER A 110 0.12 3.30 7.47
C SER A 110 1.38 2.56 7.01
N VAL A 111 1.61 2.56 5.70
CA VAL A 111 2.91 2.21 5.13
C VAL A 111 3.41 3.43 4.36
N VAL A 112 4.68 3.76 4.52
CA VAL A 112 5.34 4.84 3.79
C VAL A 112 6.54 4.29 3.05
N ILE A 113 6.66 4.65 1.77
CA ILE A 113 7.83 4.43 0.94
C ILE A 113 8.50 5.78 0.74
N GLY A 114 9.80 5.85 1.02
CA GLY A 114 10.54 7.08 0.87
C GLY A 114 11.95 6.87 0.33
N THR A 115 12.61 7.97 0.03
CA THR A 115 14.06 8.00 -0.18
C THR A 115 14.80 7.81 1.15
N LYS A 116 16.13 7.65 1.10
CA LYS A 116 16.95 7.50 2.32
C LYS A 116 17.13 8.82 3.08
N ASP A 117 16.98 9.94 2.41
CA ASP A 117 16.99 11.31 2.96
C ASP A 117 15.61 11.77 3.46
N GLY A 118 14.59 10.90 3.40
CA GLY A 118 13.30 11.14 4.08
C GLY A 118 12.21 11.77 3.21
N VAL A 119 12.40 11.87 1.89
CA VAL A 119 11.35 12.29 0.96
C VAL A 119 10.33 11.16 0.81
N ILE A 120 9.07 11.44 1.06
CA ILE A 120 7.96 10.49 0.89
C ILE A 120 7.62 10.40 -0.60
N LEU A 121 7.69 9.19 -1.14
CA LEU A 121 7.40 8.88 -2.53
C LEU A 121 6.01 8.27 -2.71
N ASP A 122 5.63 7.41 -1.77
CA ASP A 122 4.31 6.78 -1.73
C ASP A 122 3.88 6.59 -0.27
N ALA A 123 2.58 6.67 -0.01
CA ALA A 123 2.00 6.34 1.28
C ALA A 123 0.70 5.57 1.11
N PHE A 124 0.39 4.73 2.09
CA PHE A 124 -0.79 3.89 2.12
C PHE A 124 -1.46 4.01 3.48
N SER A 125 -2.75 4.31 3.49
CA SER A 125 -3.55 4.31 4.72
C SER A 125 -4.13 2.93 4.96
N TYR A 126 -4.23 2.53 6.24
CA TYR A 126 -4.83 1.27 6.64
C TYR A 126 -6.22 1.51 7.22
N THR A 127 -7.25 0.90 6.63
CA THR A 127 -8.63 0.99 7.12
C THR A 127 -9.35 -0.33 6.89
N ASN A 128 -10.08 -0.83 7.88
CA ASN A 128 -10.85 -2.08 7.80
C ASN A 128 -10.02 -3.29 7.33
N GLY A 129 -8.76 -3.34 7.76
CA GLY A 129 -7.85 -4.43 7.41
C GLY A 129 -7.16 -4.30 6.04
N VAL A 130 -7.37 -3.20 5.33
CA VAL A 130 -6.93 -3.01 3.94
C VAL A 130 -6.04 -1.78 3.84
N PHE A 131 -4.93 -1.91 3.13
CA PHE A 131 -4.14 -0.76 2.69
C PHE A 131 -4.70 -0.18 1.38
N SER A 132 -4.73 1.13 1.29
CA SER A 132 -5.09 1.88 0.07
C SER A 132 -4.08 3.00 -0.18
N PRO A 133 -3.70 3.28 -1.44
CA PRO A 133 -2.79 4.38 -1.73
C PRO A 133 -3.40 5.73 -1.34
N VAL A 134 -2.58 6.61 -0.78
CA VAL A 134 -2.93 7.99 -0.44
C VAL A 134 -2.83 8.88 -1.69
N GLU A 135 -3.61 9.95 -1.77
CA GLU A 135 -3.57 10.90 -2.89
C GLU A 135 -2.25 11.69 -2.95
N SER A 136 -1.75 11.97 -4.15
CA SER A 136 -0.48 12.67 -4.37
C SER A 136 -0.42 14.06 -3.72
N ALA A 137 -1.55 14.77 -3.65
CA ALA A 137 -1.62 16.09 -3.01
C ALA A 137 -1.23 16.04 -1.51
N LEU A 138 -1.59 14.95 -0.82
CA LEU A 138 -1.23 14.76 0.58
C LEU A 138 0.26 14.44 0.73
N LEU A 139 0.86 13.71 -0.22
CA LEU A 139 2.31 13.43 -0.24
C LEU A 139 3.11 14.73 -0.41
N THR A 140 2.72 15.56 -1.38
CA THR A 140 3.36 16.87 -1.62
C THR A 140 3.29 17.75 -0.38
N LYS A 141 2.13 17.80 0.29
CA LYS A 141 1.96 18.55 1.54
C LYS A 141 2.84 18.02 2.67
N ALA A 142 2.93 16.69 2.81
CA ALA A 142 3.77 16.06 3.82
C ALA A 142 5.25 16.37 3.59
N ASN A 143 5.74 16.26 2.36
CA ASN A 143 7.12 16.59 2.00
C ASN A 143 7.46 18.07 2.23
N ALA A 144 6.54 18.99 1.88
CA ALA A 144 6.72 20.42 2.13
C ALA A 144 6.85 20.71 3.64
N THR A 145 6.03 20.04 4.46
CA THR A 145 6.08 20.16 5.92
C THR A 145 7.36 19.57 6.49
N GLY A 146 7.76 18.37 6.02
CA GLY A 146 9.01 17.72 6.42
C GLY A 146 10.24 18.59 6.14
N SER A 147 10.29 19.18 4.95
CA SER A 147 11.38 20.08 4.55
C SER A 147 11.47 21.31 5.46
N ALA A 148 10.33 21.91 5.81
CA ALA A 148 10.28 23.07 6.71
C ALA A 148 10.76 22.73 8.13
N VAL A 149 10.37 21.56 8.65
CA VAL A 149 10.83 21.08 9.96
C VAL A 149 12.33 20.82 9.96
N GLN A 150 12.84 20.17 8.92
CA GLN A 150 14.27 19.90 8.80
C GLN A 150 15.08 21.20 8.79
N GLY A 151 14.68 22.20 7.99
CA GLY A 151 15.35 23.51 7.97
C GLY A 151 15.34 24.20 9.33
N ALA A 152 14.23 24.15 10.07
CA ALA A 152 14.15 24.70 11.41
C ALA A 152 15.07 23.98 12.42
N MET A 153 15.19 22.65 12.31
CA MET A 153 16.10 21.86 13.15
C MET A 153 17.58 22.16 12.86
N GLU A 154 17.93 22.32 11.59
CA GLU A 154 19.28 22.69 11.16
C GLU A 154 19.66 24.09 11.68
N GLU A 155 18.77 25.07 11.57
CA GLU A 155 18.99 26.40 12.15
C GLU A 155 19.20 26.35 13.66
N LEU A 156 18.40 25.57 14.39
CA LEU A 156 18.55 25.40 15.84
C LEU A 156 19.89 24.73 16.18
N SER A 157 20.31 23.74 15.41
CA SER A 157 21.62 23.08 15.59
C SER A 157 22.79 24.03 15.32
N GLU A 158 22.70 24.93 14.34
CA GLU A 158 23.76 25.88 14.06
C GLU A 158 23.83 27.00 15.12
N ARG A 159 22.68 27.38 15.70
CA ARG A 159 22.65 28.32 16.83
C ARG A 159 23.24 27.73 18.11
N SER A 160 23.09 26.42 18.36
CA SER A 160 23.64 25.77 19.56
C SER A 160 25.16 25.62 19.50
N LYS A 161 25.75 25.41 18.30
CA LYS A 161 27.20 25.33 18.10
C LYS A 161 27.94 26.67 18.26
N LYS A 162 27.22 27.80 18.16
CA LYS A 162 27.79 29.15 18.27
C LYS A 162 27.77 29.72 19.70
N LYS A 163 27.23 28.97 20.67
CA LYS A 163 27.28 29.29 22.10
C LYS A 163 28.35 28.46 22.78
#